data_AF-A0A497I2K1-F1
#
_entry.id   AF-A0A497I2K1-F1
#
_cell.length_a   1.000
_cell.length_b   1.000
_cell.length_c   1.000
_cell.angle_alpha   90.00
_cell.angle_beta   90.00
_cell.angle_gamma   90.00
#
_symmetry.space_group_name_H-M   'P 1'
#
loop_
_entity.id
_entity.type
_entity.pdbx_description
1 polymer ?
#
loop_
_entity_poly.entity_id
_entity_poly.type
_entity_poly.pdbx_seq_one_letter_code
_entity_poly.pdbx_strand_id
1 'polypeptide(L)'
;MSLKGSDQSEWDVRRELSLLSPTEWNLLKIIHDEKILEIKPRITNYGFSYRHIIEGRGLDISDEELNSILKKYSQAGIFKEKYYDSIIICPECNSALFNIRYHCEACGSTNISYGEAFEHLTCGYVDFIKSFAEKDYICPKCGKRLRAIGVDYRKVGRVYR
;
A
#
# COMPACT_ATOMS: atom_id res chain seq x y z
N MET A 1 38.65 -17.38 0.90
CA MET A 1 39.52 -18.09 -0.06
C MET A 1 39.52 -17.32 -1.37
N SER A 2 40.73 -17.06 -1.87
CA SER A 2 41.16 -16.65 -3.21
C SER A 2 40.34 -15.70 -4.09
N LEU A 3 41.04 -14.64 -4.48
CA LEU A 3 40.83 -13.84 -5.68
C LEU A 3 41.02 -14.71 -6.95
N LYS A 4 39.99 -14.76 -7.80
CA LYS A 4 39.96 -15.00 -9.25
C LYS A 4 38.59 -14.52 -9.71
N GLY A 5 38.38 -13.74 -10.77
CA GLY A 5 39.27 -13.08 -11.70
C GLY A 5 38.46 -11.92 -12.29
N SER A 6 39.17 -10.86 -12.66
CA SER A 6 38.63 -9.72 -13.37
C SER A 6 38.07 -10.11 -14.74
N ASP A 7 37.08 -9.32 -15.17
CA ASP A 7 36.97 -8.88 -16.57
C ASP A 7 36.17 -9.77 -17.56
N GLN A 8 35.08 -10.40 -17.10
CA GLN A 8 34.02 -10.92 -18.00
C GLN A 8 32.71 -10.10 -17.93
N SER A 9 32.47 -9.32 -16.87
CA SER A 9 31.28 -8.46 -16.77
C SER A 9 31.53 -7.04 -17.29
N GLU A 10 32.77 -6.57 -17.24
CA GLU A 10 33.13 -5.20 -17.64
C GLU A 10 33.16 -5.01 -19.16
N TRP A 11 33.55 -6.04 -19.92
CA TRP A 11 33.55 -6.00 -21.39
C TRP A 11 32.15 -6.10 -22.01
N ASP A 12 31.22 -6.86 -21.39
CA ASP A 12 29.83 -6.98 -21.84
C ASP A 12 29.06 -5.67 -21.63
N VAL A 13 29.21 -5.05 -20.45
CA VAL A 13 28.59 -3.75 -20.13
C VAL A 13 29.07 -2.65 -21.08
N ARG A 14 30.38 -2.61 -21.40
CA ARG A 14 30.95 -1.65 -22.36
C ARG A 14 30.41 -1.83 -23.79
N ARG A 15 30.06 -3.06 -24.18
CA ARG A 15 29.52 -3.36 -25.51
C ARG A 15 28.04 -3.00 -25.61
N GLU A 16 27.26 -3.23 -24.56
CA GLU A 16 25.84 -2.84 -24.49
C GLU A 16 25.64 -1.32 -24.40
N LEU A 17 26.52 -0.59 -23.70
CA LEU A 17 26.50 0.88 -23.64
C LEU A 17 26.68 1.53 -25.02
N SER A 18 27.40 0.87 -25.94
CA SER A 18 27.63 1.37 -27.31
C SER A 18 26.39 1.31 -28.22
N LEU A 19 25.31 0.65 -27.77
CA LEU A 19 24.05 0.49 -28.50
C LEU A 19 22.94 1.43 -28.00
N LEU A 20 23.22 2.26 -26.99
CA LEU A 20 22.20 3.16 -26.44
C LEU A 20 21.85 4.27 -27.43
N SER A 21 20.55 4.47 -27.60
CA SER A 21 19.97 5.59 -28.33
C SER A 21 20.29 6.93 -27.65
N PRO A 22 20.17 8.06 -28.35
CA PRO A 22 20.37 9.38 -27.75
C PRO A 22 19.51 9.63 -26.51
N THR A 23 18.26 9.15 -26.51
CA THR A 23 17.32 9.25 -25.39
C THR A 23 17.82 8.48 -24.17
N GLU A 24 18.31 7.26 -24.37
CA GLU A 24 18.89 6.44 -23.32
C GLU A 24 20.12 7.13 -22.72
N TRP A 25 21.06 7.55 -23.56
CA TRP A 25 22.23 8.31 -23.10
C TRP A 25 21.87 9.55 -22.27
N ASN A 26 20.86 10.32 -22.69
CA ASN A 26 20.39 11.48 -21.94
C ASN A 26 19.83 11.10 -20.56
N LEU A 27 19.09 10.00 -20.45
CA LEU A 27 18.60 9.53 -19.15
C LEU A 27 19.75 9.09 -18.22
N LEU A 28 20.76 8.37 -18.74
CA LEU A 28 21.94 8.02 -17.94
C LEU A 28 22.69 9.26 -17.47
N LYS A 29 22.82 10.26 -18.34
CA LYS A 29 23.45 11.53 -17.98
C LYS A 29 22.68 12.23 -16.86
N ILE A 30 21.34 12.29 -16.94
CA ILE A 30 20.49 12.82 -15.87
C ILE A 30 20.76 12.09 -14.55
N ILE A 31 20.74 10.75 -14.57
CA ILE A 31 20.97 9.93 -13.38
C ILE A 31 22.34 10.20 -12.77
N HIS A 32 23.38 10.29 -13.59
CA HIS A 32 24.74 10.55 -13.18
C HIS A 32 24.91 11.96 -12.59
N ASP A 33 24.46 12.99 -13.31
CA ASP A 33 24.63 14.40 -12.94
C ASP A 33 23.85 14.73 -11.65
N GLU A 34 22.66 14.15 -11.49
CA GLU A 34 21.82 14.28 -10.29
C GLU A 34 22.21 13.31 -9.16
N LYS A 35 23.23 12.47 -9.37
CA LYS A 35 23.74 11.47 -8.43
C LYS A 35 22.65 10.55 -7.88
N ILE A 36 21.76 10.09 -8.75
CA ILE A 36 20.64 9.21 -8.39
C ILE A 36 21.16 7.79 -8.16
N LEU A 37 21.26 7.39 -6.90
CA LEU A 37 21.73 6.06 -6.50
C LEU A 37 20.59 5.02 -6.43
N GLU A 38 19.35 5.50 -6.26
CA GLU A 38 18.17 4.66 -6.12
C GLU A 38 16.97 5.37 -6.78
N ILE A 39 16.21 4.62 -7.57
CA ILE A 39 15.00 5.11 -8.23
C ILE A 39 13.81 4.35 -7.63
N LYS A 40 12.93 5.06 -6.94
CA LYS A 40 11.72 4.48 -6.32
C LYS A 40 10.47 4.84 -7.12
N PRO A 41 9.53 3.92 -7.32
CA PRO A 41 8.28 4.24 -7.99
C PRO A 41 7.45 5.21 -7.11
N ARG A 42 6.75 6.16 -7.75
CA ARG A 42 5.68 6.93 -7.10
C ARG A 42 4.33 6.32 -7.46
N ILE A 43 3.49 6.05 -6.46
CA ILE A 43 2.13 5.54 -6.69
C ILE A 43 1.28 6.64 -7.31
N THR A 44 0.49 6.28 -8.32
CA THR A 44 -0.43 7.16 -9.05
C THR A 44 -1.83 6.56 -9.06
N ASN A 45 -2.80 7.31 -9.57
CA ASN A 45 -4.16 6.83 -9.76
C ASN A 45 -4.28 5.71 -10.82
N TYR A 46 -3.21 5.40 -11.55
CA TYR A 46 -3.18 4.40 -12.63
C TYR A 46 -2.05 3.38 -12.45
N GLY A 47 -1.51 3.27 -11.24
CA GLY A 47 -0.41 2.36 -10.95
C GLY A 47 0.75 3.05 -10.28
N PHE A 48 1.89 3.05 -10.96
CA PHE A 48 3.11 3.70 -10.50
C PHE A 48 3.81 4.41 -11.65
N SER A 49 4.73 5.32 -11.33
CA SER A 49 5.51 6.05 -12.31
C SER A 49 6.90 6.41 -11.79
N TYR A 50 7.87 6.46 -12.71
CA TYR A 50 9.22 6.98 -12.48
C TYR A 50 9.41 8.40 -13.06
N ARG A 51 8.36 9.04 -13.61
CA ARG A 51 8.39 10.36 -14.28
C ARG A 51 9.18 11.42 -13.52
N HIS A 52 9.14 11.39 -12.19
CA HIS A 52 9.84 12.34 -11.33
C HIS A 52 11.37 12.38 -11.56
N ILE A 53 11.97 11.37 -12.20
CA ILE A 53 13.39 11.38 -12.57
C ILE A 53 13.67 12.12 -13.89
N ILE A 54 12.66 12.47 -14.67
CA ILE A 54 12.79 13.20 -15.94
C ILE A 54 12.04 14.54 -15.95
N GLU A 55 11.14 14.75 -14.98
CA GLU A 55 10.35 15.95 -14.82
C GLU A 55 11.24 17.20 -14.72
N GLY A 56 11.03 18.16 -15.63
CA GLY A 56 11.82 19.40 -15.68
C GLY A 56 13.25 19.24 -16.22
N ARG A 57 13.63 18.07 -16.73
CA ARG A 57 15.00 17.77 -17.18
C ARG A 57 15.16 17.67 -18.70
N GLY A 58 14.16 18.13 -19.45
CA GLY A 58 14.23 18.23 -20.91
C GLY A 58 14.19 16.90 -21.66
N LEU A 59 13.73 15.83 -21.02
CA LEU A 59 13.49 14.53 -21.66
C LEU A 59 11.98 14.32 -21.83
N ASP A 60 11.50 14.36 -23.08
CA ASP A 60 10.09 14.19 -23.41
C ASP A 60 9.84 12.77 -23.93
N ILE A 61 9.53 11.87 -23.00
CA ILE A 61 9.24 10.45 -23.28
C ILE A 61 8.03 9.99 -22.46
N SER A 62 7.33 8.98 -22.95
CA SER A 62 6.20 8.39 -22.23
C SER A 62 6.66 7.57 -21.01
N ASP A 63 5.74 7.26 -20.10
CA ASP A 63 6.07 6.37 -18.96
C ASP A 63 6.43 4.96 -19.43
N GLU A 64 5.80 4.46 -20.49
CA GLU A 64 6.10 3.17 -21.10
C GLU A 64 7.53 3.14 -21.66
N GLU A 65 7.93 4.20 -22.36
CA GLU A 65 9.30 4.33 -22.88
C GLU A 65 10.31 4.45 -21.74
N LEU A 66 10.05 5.29 -20.74
CA LEU A 66 10.90 5.40 -19.55
C LEU A 66 11.08 4.05 -18.84
N ASN A 67 9.99 3.32 -18.63
CA ASN A 67 10.03 1.97 -18.03
C ASN A 67 10.84 0.99 -18.88
N SER A 68 10.71 1.05 -20.21
CA SER A 68 11.48 0.22 -21.14
C SER A 68 12.99 0.51 -21.03
N ILE A 69 13.37 1.78 -20.96
CA ILE A 69 14.77 2.19 -20.80
C ILE A 69 15.33 1.75 -19.44
N LEU A 70 14.60 1.98 -18.34
CA LEU A 70 15.03 1.54 -17.00
C LEU A 70 15.19 0.02 -16.93
N LYS A 71 14.31 -0.73 -17.61
CA LYS A 71 14.43 -2.20 -17.73
C LYS A 71 15.68 -2.61 -18.50
N LYS A 72 16.02 -1.92 -19.60
CA LYS A 72 17.27 -2.16 -20.32
C LYS A 72 18.50 -1.90 -19.44
N TYR A 73 18.50 -0.85 -18.63
CA TYR A 73 19.60 -0.58 -17.69
C TYR A 73 19.74 -1.64 -16.62
N SER A 74 18.63 -2.19 -16.14
CA SER A 74 18.64 -3.35 -15.24
C SER A 74 19.26 -4.58 -15.91
N GLN A 75 18.85 -4.88 -17.15
CA GLN A 75 19.37 -6.00 -17.94
C GLN A 75 20.87 -5.87 -18.25
N ALA A 76 21.33 -4.65 -18.55
CA ALA A 76 22.74 -4.32 -18.76
C ALA A 76 23.54 -4.21 -17.44
N GLY A 77 22.94 -4.49 -16.27
CA GLY A 77 23.63 -4.50 -14.98
C GLY A 77 23.98 -3.11 -14.41
N ILE A 78 23.48 -2.02 -15.00
CA ILE A 78 23.66 -0.65 -14.50
C ILE A 78 22.85 -0.47 -13.21
N PHE A 79 21.62 -0.99 -13.17
CA PHE A 79 20.78 -1.02 -11.99
C PHE A 79 20.46 -2.44 -11.56
N LYS A 80 20.16 -2.60 -10.28
CA LYS A 80 19.61 -3.84 -9.74
C LYS A 80 18.16 -3.62 -9.33
N GLU A 81 17.24 -4.33 -9.98
CA GLU A 81 15.84 -4.36 -9.58
C GLU A 81 15.66 -4.91 -8.17
N LYS A 82 14.77 -4.28 -7.41
CA LYS A 82 14.33 -4.72 -6.09
C LYS A 82 12.81 -4.60 -6.02
N TYR A 83 12.18 -5.58 -5.40
CA TYR A 83 10.78 -5.47 -5.04
C TYR A 83 10.56 -4.25 -4.13
N TYR A 84 9.55 -3.44 -4.44
CA TYR A 84 9.19 -2.25 -3.66
C TYR A 84 7.86 -2.46 -2.94
N ASP A 85 6.77 -2.64 -3.70
CA ASP A 85 5.41 -2.80 -3.17
C ASP A 85 4.48 -3.47 -4.21
N SER A 86 3.27 -3.84 -3.79
CA SER A 86 2.18 -4.34 -4.63
C SER A 86 0.98 -3.39 -4.58
N ILE A 87 0.47 -3.00 -5.75
CA ILE A 87 -0.71 -2.15 -5.88
C ILE A 87 -1.85 -2.90 -6.55
N ILE A 88 -3.07 -2.65 -6.11
CA ILE A 88 -4.28 -3.19 -6.72
C ILE A 88 -4.66 -2.27 -7.87
N ILE A 89 -4.98 -2.84 -9.03
CA ILE A 89 -5.44 -2.13 -10.22
C ILE A 89 -6.73 -2.78 -10.72
N CYS A 90 -7.69 -1.96 -11.10
CA CYS A 90 -8.91 -2.45 -11.73
C CYS A 90 -8.59 -2.94 -13.15
N PRO A 91 -8.82 -4.22 -13.50
CA PRO A 91 -8.48 -4.74 -14.83
C PRO A 91 -9.32 -4.12 -15.96
N GLU A 92 -10.48 -3.54 -15.64
CA GLU A 92 -11.39 -2.94 -16.62
C GLU A 92 -11.02 -1.49 -16.96
N CYS A 93 -10.67 -0.67 -15.96
CA CYS A 93 -10.42 0.77 -16.15
C CYS A 93 -8.99 1.21 -15.83
N ASN A 94 -8.12 0.27 -15.45
CA ASN A 94 -6.72 0.50 -15.07
C ASN A 94 -6.50 1.51 -13.93
N SER A 95 -7.54 1.76 -13.12
CA SER A 95 -7.49 2.67 -11.98
C SER A 95 -6.95 1.97 -10.73
N ALA A 96 -6.10 2.67 -9.99
CA ALA A 96 -5.69 2.36 -8.62
C ALA A 96 -6.59 3.03 -7.57
N LEU A 97 -7.54 3.88 -7.99
CA LEU A 97 -8.50 4.53 -7.10
C LEU A 97 -9.69 3.61 -6.83
N PHE A 98 -9.74 3.05 -5.62
CA PHE A 98 -10.84 2.25 -5.13
C PHE A 98 -11.64 2.99 -4.07
N ASN A 99 -12.96 3.02 -4.21
CA ASN A 99 -13.87 3.46 -3.15
C ASN A 99 -14.21 2.24 -2.27
N ILE A 100 -13.36 1.97 -1.29
CA ILE A 100 -13.57 0.86 -0.35
C ILE A 100 -14.59 1.31 0.70
N ARG A 101 -15.73 0.62 0.77
CA ARG A 101 -16.78 0.86 1.77
C ARG A 101 -17.02 -0.41 2.59
N TYR A 102 -16.81 -0.30 3.89
CA TYR A 102 -17.18 -1.36 4.82
C TYR A 102 -18.68 -1.26 5.13
N HIS A 103 -19.35 -2.40 5.23
CA HIS A 103 -20.74 -2.50 5.69
C HIS A 103 -20.90 -3.68 6.66
N CYS A 104 -21.84 -3.58 7.59
CA CYS A 104 -22.20 -4.68 8.48
C CYS A 104 -22.97 -5.75 7.69
N GLU A 105 -22.51 -7.00 7.71
CA GLU A 105 -23.17 -8.10 6.98
C GLU A 105 -24.59 -8.38 7.50
N ALA A 106 -24.87 -8.09 8.77
CA ALA A 106 -26.17 -8.37 9.38
C ALA A 106 -27.26 -7.34 9.00
N CYS A 107 -26.90 -6.07 8.78
CA CYS A 107 -27.88 -5.00 8.57
C CYS A 107 -27.59 -4.07 7.38
N GLY A 108 -26.46 -4.23 6.70
CA GLY A 108 -26.04 -3.39 5.58
C GLY A 108 -25.58 -1.98 5.97
N SER A 109 -25.55 -1.63 7.27
CA SER A 109 -25.12 -0.31 7.72
C SER A 109 -23.65 -0.06 7.39
N THR A 110 -23.36 1.11 6.81
CA THR A 110 -21.99 1.61 6.60
C THR A 110 -21.47 2.41 7.80
N ASN A 111 -22.33 2.73 8.77
CA ASN A 111 -21.95 3.38 10.02
C ASN A 111 -21.47 2.32 11.01
N ILE A 112 -20.27 1.80 10.76
CA ILE A 112 -19.65 0.75 11.59
C ILE A 112 -18.80 1.40 12.68
N SER A 113 -19.04 1.00 13.91
CA SER A 113 -18.22 1.29 15.07
C SER A 113 -17.57 0.00 15.58
N TYR A 114 -16.37 0.13 16.16
CA TYR A 114 -15.64 -0.97 16.80
C TYR A 114 -15.39 -0.63 18.26
N GLY A 115 -15.63 -1.58 19.15
CA GLY A 115 -15.42 -1.34 20.58
C GLY A 115 -15.70 -2.56 21.44
N GLU A 116 -15.34 -2.44 22.72
CA GLU A 116 -15.70 -3.45 23.72
C GLU A 116 -17.19 -3.41 24.02
N ALA A 117 -17.80 -4.59 24.12
CA ALA A 117 -19.22 -4.76 24.40
C ALA A 117 -19.49 -5.58 25.66
N PHE A 118 -20.61 -5.25 26.29
CA PHE A 118 -21.24 -6.07 27.31
C PHE A 118 -22.45 -6.78 26.73
N GLU A 119 -22.66 -8.01 27.19
CA GLU A 119 -23.93 -8.71 27.07
C GLU A 119 -24.62 -8.66 28.42
N HIS A 120 -25.87 -8.17 28.44
CA HIS A 120 -26.73 -8.28 29.60
C HIS A 120 -27.29 -9.70 29.67
N LEU A 121 -26.84 -10.47 30.66
CA LEU A 121 -27.09 -11.91 30.80
C LEU A 121 -28.58 -12.25 31.02
N THR A 122 -29.37 -11.31 31.57
CA THR A 122 -30.82 -11.55 31.80
C THR A 122 -31.64 -11.54 30.51
N CYS A 123 -31.29 -10.72 29.50
CA CYS A 123 -32.12 -10.56 28.30
C CYS A 123 -31.36 -10.68 26.96
N GLY A 124 -30.06 -11.00 27.03
CA GLY A 124 -29.18 -11.18 25.88
C GLY A 124 -28.89 -9.90 25.09
N TYR A 125 -29.18 -8.71 25.63
CA TYR A 125 -28.89 -7.47 24.92
C TYR A 125 -27.39 -7.21 24.90
N VAL A 126 -26.82 -7.05 23.71
CA VAL A 126 -25.40 -6.76 23.49
C VAL A 126 -25.26 -5.35 22.96
N ASP A 127 -24.41 -4.55 23.60
CA ASP A 127 -24.02 -3.24 23.09
C ASP A 127 -22.65 -2.81 23.67
N PHE A 128 -22.09 -1.72 23.14
CA PHE A 128 -20.84 -1.17 23.63
C PHE A 128 -20.94 -0.75 25.09
N ILE A 129 -19.83 -0.91 25.81
CA ILE A 129 -19.71 -0.48 27.21
C ILE A 129 -20.10 0.99 27.36
N LYS A 130 -19.68 1.86 26.41
CA LYS A 130 -20.05 3.28 26.41
C LYS A 130 -21.56 3.50 26.39
N SER A 131 -22.31 2.69 25.62
CA SER A 131 -23.75 2.83 25.47
C SER A 131 -24.51 2.42 26.74
N PHE A 132 -23.94 1.52 27.53
CA PHE A 132 -24.42 1.25 28.88
C PHE A 132 -24.03 2.37 29.86
N ALA A 133 -22.78 2.85 29.81
CA ALA A 133 -22.28 3.90 30.70
C ALA A 133 -23.06 5.21 30.56
N GLU A 134 -23.37 5.63 29.32
CA GLU A 134 -24.22 6.80 29.01
C GLU A 134 -25.65 6.68 29.57
N LYS A 135 -26.07 5.46 29.93
CA LYS A 135 -27.40 5.17 30.49
C LYS A 135 -27.30 4.67 31.93
N ASP A 136 -26.28 5.08 32.68
CA ASP A 136 -26.09 4.70 34.08
C ASP A 136 -26.08 3.18 34.33
N TYR A 137 -25.62 2.43 33.31
CA TYR A 137 -25.63 0.98 33.24
C TYR A 137 -27.03 0.35 33.33
N ILE A 138 -28.05 1.04 32.83
CA ILE A 138 -29.41 0.52 32.67
C ILE A 138 -29.55 -0.06 31.26
N CYS A 139 -29.97 -1.34 31.17
CA CYS A 139 -30.17 -2.02 29.91
C CYS A 139 -31.30 -1.36 29.10
N PRO A 140 -31.06 -0.86 27.89
CA PRO A 140 -32.10 -0.18 27.11
C PRO A 140 -33.19 -1.12 26.59
N LYS A 141 -32.92 -2.44 26.52
CA LYS A 141 -33.90 -3.44 26.10
C LYS A 141 -34.93 -3.77 27.18
N CYS A 142 -34.56 -3.73 28.47
CA CYS A 142 -35.44 -4.23 29.54
C CYS A 142 -35.49 -3.37 30.81
N GLY A 143 -34.74 -2.27 30.88
CA GLY A 143 -34.74 -1.34 32.01
C GLY A 143 -34.04 -1.84 33.29
N LYS A 144 -33.50 -3.06 33.31
CA LYS A 144 -32.74 -3.57 34.46
C LYS A 144 -31.32 -3.01 34.49
N ARG A 145 -30.82 -2.74 35.70
CA ARG A 145 -29.47 -2.19 35.91
C ARG A 145 -28.43 -3.30 36.02
N LEU A 146 -27.31 -3.14 35.32
CA LEU A 146 -26.14 -4.00 35.38
C LEU A 146 -25.31 -3.63 36.62
N ARG A 147 -25.14 -4.53 37.58
CA ARG A 147 -24.40 -4.28 38.84
C ARG A 147 -23.16 -5.15 38.96
N ALA A 148 -23.29 -6.45 38.73
CA ALA A 148 -22.23 -7.43 38.96
C ALA A 148 -21.85 -8.18 37.67
N ILE A 149 -20.55 -8.22 37.38
CA ILE A 149 -19.97 -9.04 36.31
C ILE A 149 -20.23 -10.52 36.60
N GLY A 150 -20.57 -11.30 35.57
CA GLY A 150 -20.85 -12.73 35.67
C GLY A 150 -22.26 -13.07 36.16
N VAL A 151 -23.00 -12.08 36.67
CA VAL A 151 -24.40 -12.25 37.12
C VAL A 151 -25.34 -11.44 36.24
N ASP A 152 -25.15 -10.12 36.18
CA ASP A 152 -26.01 -9.25 35.37
C ASP A 152 -25.47 -9.11 33.95
N TYR A 153 -24.15 -9.06 33.79
CA TYR A 153 -23.52 -8.89 32.49
C TYR A 153 -22.18 -9.61 32.37
N ARG A 154 -21.75 -9.85 31.13
CA ARG A 154 -20.39 -10.30 30.82
C ARG A 154 -19.75 -9.45 29.74
N LYS A 155 -18.42 -9.42 29.72
CA LYS A 155 -17.66 -8.91 28.58
C LYS A 155 -17.77 -9.90 27.42
N VAL A 156 -18.19 -9.41 26.26
CA VAL A 156 -18.21 -10.18 25.01
C VAL A 156 -16.88 -10.06 24.27
N GLY A 157 -16.09 -9.05 24.64
CA GLY A 157 -14.88 -8.67 23.93
C GLY A 157 -15.15 -7.54 22.94
N ARG A 158 -14.36 -7.47 21.88
CA ARG A 158 -14.46 -6.41 20.88
C ARG A 158 -15.37 -6.85 19.73
N VAL A 159 -16.36 -6.04 19.42
CA VAL A 159 -17.36 -6.31 18.39
C VAL A 159 -17.50 -5.14 17.44
N TYR A 160 -18.06 -5.40 16.26
CA TYR A 160 -18.48 -4.39 15.30
C TYR A 160 -20.00 -4.17 15.44
N ARG A 161 -20.44 -2.92 15.32
CA ARG A 161 -21.85 -2.51 15.33
C ARG A 161 -22.09 -1.49 14.22
#